data_AF-A0A0G0YB05-F1
#
_entry.id   AF-A0A0G0YB05-F1
#
_cell.length_a   1.000
_cell.length_b   1.000
_cell.length_c   1.000
_cell.angle_alpha   90.00
_cell.angle_beta   90.00
_cell.angle_gamma   90.00
#
_symmetry.space_group_name_H-M   'P 1'
#
loop_
_entity.id
_entity.type
_entity.pdbx_description
1 polymer ?
#
loop_
_entity_poly.entity_id
_entity_poly.type
_entity_poly.pdbx_seq_one_letter_code
_entity_poly.pdbx_strand_id
1 'polypeptide(L)'
;MVEQRTHVAEKKRIWEMFPRLAEAVRKAHEEVRLYGHHDWVHAFRVGDMAYRIGMDQYGDRTIARMAGVAGLCHNADRILQKKLELGRRDVPEEKIRELVLAWLDRGSEDFFNRPIVIEDVVEAVLKHDSKEGEDLPVCICLVDADKVVNCRPELLLRSAQNYHDLPVLDPIHWDRDPTANYRDPKSVMKDVIMSSLEWAEEESPFCVKTRLAKKLINDSEIGAPFFRRYLELLKKSLKMEGLYPWPADLPSPMPPEKPSVV
;
A
#
# COMPACT_ATOMS: atom_id res chain seq x y z
N MET A 1 -42.79 26.42 8.50
CA MET A 1 -41.72 25.76 7.71
C MET A 1 -40.55 25.52 8.64
N VAL A 2 -40.32 24.28 9.04
CA VAL A 2 -39.19 23.91 9.90
C VAL A 2 -38.03 23.57 8.97
N GLU A 3 -36.97 24.40 8.99
CA GLU A 3 -35.72 24.10 8.32
C GLU A 3 -35.09 22.86 8.97
N GLN A 4 -35.05 21.76 8.22
CA GLN A 4 -34.19 20.63 8.55
C GLN A 4 -32.73 21.07 8.38
N ARG A 5 -32.08 21.46 9.48
CA ARG A 5 -30.62 21.48 9.55
C ARG A 5 -30.11 20.06 9.40
N THR A 6 -29.70 19.69 8.20
CA THR A 6 -28.87 18.52 7.97
C THR A 6 -27.54 18.75 8.69
N HIS A 7 -27.38 18.13 9.85
CA HIS A 7 -26.06 17.99 10.48
C HIS A 7 -25.19 17.13 9.55
N VAL A 8 -24.48 17.77 8.62
CA VAL A 8 -23.32 17.17 7.98
C VAL A 8 -22.27 17.07 9.07
N ALA A 9 -22.24 15.95 9.79
CA ALA A 9 -21.17 15.67 10.73
C ALA A 9 -19.84 15.81 9.97
N GLU A 10 -18.97 16.73 10.42
CA GLU A 10 -17.65 16.90 9.84
C GLU A 10 -16.98 15.53 9.74
N LYS A 11 -16.58 15.16 8.52
CA LYS A 11 -15.91 13.89 8.25
C LYS A 11 -14.48 13.99 8.78
N LYS A 12 -14.30 13.72 10.07
CA LYS A 12 -12.98 13.67 10.72
C LYS A 12 -12.12 12.59 10.08
N ARG A 13 -10.87 12.95 9.77
CA ARG A 13 -9.83 12.04 9.28
C ARG A 13 -9.26 11.21 10.41
N ILE A 14 -8.64 10.07 10.09
CA ILE A 14 -8.10 9.18 11.12
C ILE A 14 -7.05 9.88 12.02
N TRP A 15 -6.18 10.72 11.45
CA TRP A 15 -5.17 11.46 12.19
C TRP A 15 -5.75 12.64 12.99
N GLU A 16 -6.97 13.08 12.71
CA GLU A 16 -7.70 14.06 13.53
C GLU A 16 -8.44 13.37 14.67
N MET A 17 -8.79 12.09 14.49
CA MET A 17 -9.40 11.25 15.52
C MET A 17 -8.38 10.73 16.52
N PHE A 18 -7.16 10.46 16.07
CA PHE A 18 -6.04 9.93 16.85
C PHE A 18 -4.77 10.78 16.68
N PRO A 19 -4.80 12.08 17.07
CA PRO A 19 -3.72 13.02 16.79
C PRO A 19 -2.39 12.68 17.47
N ARG A 20 -2.41 12.13 18.69
CA ARG A 20 -1.18 11.78 19.42
C ARG A 20 -0.52 10.54 18.83
N LEU A 21 -1.33 9.55 18.46
CA LEU A 21 -0.85 8.40 17.71
C LEU A 21 -0.22 8.83 16.38
N ALA A 22 -0.94 9.66 15.61
CA ALA A 22 -0.47 10.14 14.32
C ALA A 22 0.85 10.92 14.44
N GLU A 23 1.00 11.74 15.49
CA GLU A 23 2.25 12.43 15.78
C GLU A 23 3.39 11.46 16.10
N ALA A 24 3.15 10.45 16.94
CA ALA A 24 4.17 9.44 17.30
C ALA A 24 4.66 8.66 16.07
N VAL A 25 3.72 8.24 15.21
CA VAL A 25 4.02 7.55 13.95
C VAL A 25 4.82 8.46 13.01
N ARG A 26 4.40 9.71 12.82
CA ARG A 26 5.11 10.68 11.95
C ARG A 26 6.55 10.88 12.41
N LYS A 27 6.76 11.13 13.72
CA LYS A 27 8.09 11.30 14.31
C LYS A 27 8.99 10.09 14.04
N ALA A 28 8.46 8.87 14.20
CA ALA A 28 9.24 7.66 13.94
C ALA A 28 9.67 7.53 12.47
N HIS A 29 8.80 7.89 11.50
CA HIS A 29 9.18 7.94 10.08
C HIS A 29 10.27 8.98 9.82
N GLU A 30 10.15 10.17 10.40
CA GLU A 30 11.10 11.27 10.25
C GLU A 30 12.47 10.93 10.85
N GLU A 31 12.51 10.29 12.03
CA GLU A 31 13.72 9.86 12.73
C GLU A 31 14.59 8.94 11.86
N VAL A 32 13.99 7.98 11.18
CA VAL A 32 14.71 7.07 10.27
C VAL A 32 14.79 7.61 8.84
N ARG A 33 14.26 8.81 8.55
CA ARG A 33 14.20 9.40 7.21
C ARG A 33 13.53 8.47 6.19
N LEU A 34 12.42 7.83 6.56
CA LEU A 34 11.68 6.96 5.65
C LEU A 34 10.82 7.83 4.72
N TYR A 35 11.29 8.00 3.48
CA TYR A 35 10.67 8.84 2.45
C TYR A 35 10.34 8.02 1.19
N GLY A 36 9.30 8.40 0.43
CA GLY A 36 8.95 7.77 -0.84
C GLY A 36 7.88 6.69 -0.71
N HIS A 37 8.24 5.41 -0.91
CA HIS A 37 7.25 4.33 -0.97
C HIS A 37 6.64 3.97 0.40
N HIS A 38 7.25 4.30 1.53
CA HIS A 38 6.67 3.99 2.86
C HIS A 38 6.74 5.18 3.81
N ASP A 39 6.49 6.40 3.31
CA ASP A 39 6.50 7.60 4.15
C ASP A 39 5.26 7.75 5.04
N TRP A 40 5.30 8.73 5.96
CA TRP A 40 4.19 8.96 6.88
C TRP A 40 2.94 9.49 6.18
N VAL A 41 3.07 10.16 5.02
CA VAL A 41 1.92 10.63 4.22
C VAL A 41 1.15 9.44 3.67
N HIS A 42 1.88 8.44 3.17
CA HIS A 42 1.32 7.16 2.77
C HIS A 42 0.61 6.47 3.94
N ALA A 43 1.27 6.31 5.09
CA ALA A 43 0.64 5.71 6.28
C ALA A 43 -0.66 6.42 6.70
N PHE A 44 -0.69 7.76 6.64
CA PHE A 44 -1.88 8.54 6.97
C PHE A 44 -3.03 8.27 6.01
N ARG A 45 -2.73 8.23 4.70
CA ARG A 45 -3.72 7.90 3.66
C ARG A 45 -4.24 6.48 3.80
N VAL A 46 -3.38 5.51 4.12
CA VAL A 46 -3.77 4.13 4.38
C VAL A 46 -4.70 4.06 5.59
N GLY A 47 -4.35 4.69 6.71
CA GLY A 47 -5.22 4.74 7.88
C GLY A 47 -6.61 5.35 7.60
N ASP A 48 -6.67 6.48 6.88
CA ASP A 48 -7.96 7.10 6.54
C ASP A 48 -8.78 6.23 5.58
N MET A 49 -8.12 5.57 4.62
CA MET A 49 -8.78 4.65 3.71
C MET A 49 -9.30 3.39 4.44
N ALA A 50 -8.51 2.81 5.33
CA ALA A 50 -8.89 1.63 6.11
C ALA A 50 -10.10 1.93 7.00
N TYR A 51 -10.15 3.11 7.63
CA TYR A 51 -11.33 3.58 8.35
C TYR A 51 -12.57 3.66 7.45
N ARG A 52 -12.44 4.26 6.27
CA ARG A 52 -13.55 4.40 5.32
C ARG A 52 -14.04 3.05 4.79
N ILE A 53 -13.13 2.12 4.51
CA ILE A 53 -13.47 0.76 4.11
C ILE A 53 -14.20 0.06 5.24
N GLY A 54 -13.71 0.14 6.48
CA GLY A 54 -14.37 -0.46 7.65
C GLY A 54 -15.80 0.06 7.85
N MET A 55 -16.00 1.38 7.70
CA MET A 55 -17.33 1.99 7.76
C MET A 55 -18.25 1.53 6.62
N ASP A 56 -17.73 1.42 5.39
CA ASP A 56 -18.53 1.04 4.20
C ASP A 56 -18.88 -0.45 4.14
N GLN A 57 -17.94 -1.30 4.55
CA GLN A 57 -18.06 -2.76 4.46
C GLN A 57 -18.82 -3.36 5.64
N TYR A 58 -18.55 -2.89 6.86
CA TYR A 58 -19.10 -3.48 8.08
C TYR A 58 -20.11 -2.59 8.82
N GLY A 59 -20.14 -1.28 8.53
CA GLY A 59 -20.99 -0.33 9.26
C GLY A 59 -20.62 -0.15 10.74
N ASP A 60 -19.50 -0.74 11.18
CA ASP A 60 -19.05 -0.75 12.56
C ASP A 60 -17.92 0.26 12.79
N ARG A 61 -18.19 1.24 13.66
CA ARG A 61 -17.23 2.28 14.03
C ARG A 61 -16.03 1.74 14.80
N THR A 62 -16.19 0.65 15.54
CA THR A 62 -15.11 0.01 16.28
C THR A 62 -14.13 -0.63 15.31
N ILE A 63 -14.61 -1.49 14.40
CA ILE A 63 -13.80 -2.09 13.33
C ILE A 63 -13.12 -1.00 12.49
N ALA A 64 -13.88 0.01 12.07
CA ALA A 64 -13.33 1.11 11.26
C ALA A 64 -12.19 1.85 11.99
N ARG A 65 -12.34 2.17 13.28
CA ARG A 65 -11.30 2.83 14.05
C ARG A 65 -10.08 1.94 14.22
N MET A 66 -10.27 0.65 14.55
CA MET A 66 -9.16 -0.30 14.67
C MET A 66 -8.41 -0.43 13.34
N ALA A 67 -9.11 -0.54 12.22
CA ALA A 67 -8.51 -0.60 10.90
C ALA A 67 -7.73 0.67 10.55
N GLY A 68 -8.28 1.84 10.87
CA GLY A 68 -7.60 3.11 10.66
C GLY A 68 -6.35 3.27 11.52
N VAL A 69 -6.42 2.87 12.80
CA VAL A 69 -5.28 2.85 13.72
C VAL A 69 -4.20 1.88 13.23
N ALA A 70 -4.58 0.67 12.81
CA ALA A 70 -3.67 -0.31 12.22
C ALA A 70 -3.00 0.25 10.95
N GLY A 71 -3.75 0.96 10.11
CA GLY A 71 -3.22 1.64 8.92
C GLY A 71 -2.25 2.79 9.22
N LEU A 72 -2.39 3.50 10.34
CA LEU A 72 -1.36 4.44 10.78
C LEU A 72 -0.07 3.72 11.17
N CYS A 73 -0.18 2.54 11.80
CA CYS A 73 0.95 1.81 12.36
C CYS A 73 1.64 0.83 11.38
N HIS A 74 1.06 0.56 10.21
CA HIS A 74 1.44 -0.61 9.41
C HIS A 74 2.90 -0.63 8.91
N ASN A 75 3.53 0.54 8.75
CA ASN A 75 4.95 0.67 8.35
C ASN A 75 5.95 0.40 9.50
N ALA A 76 5.52 -0.13 10.64
CA ALA A 76 6.39 -0.46 11.77
C ALA A 76 7.56 -1.37 11.37
N ASP A 77 7.30 -2.36 10.51
CA ASP A 77 8.32 -3.25 9.96
C ASP A 77 9.36 -2.47 9.14
N ARG A 78 8.94 -1.55 8.27
CA ARG A 78 9.83 -0.73 7.42
C ARG A 78 10.71 0.21 8.25
N ILE A 79 10.16 0.79 9.30
CA ILE A 79 10.91 1.64 10.23
C ILE A 79 11.98 0.82 10.95
N LEU A 80 11.61 -0.36 11.47
CA LEU A 80 12.55 -1.25 12.16
C LEU A 80 13.60 -1.82 11.22
N GLN A 81 13.21 -2.19 9.99
CA GLN A 81 14.13 -2.64 8.95
C GLN A 81 15.24 -1.62 8.74
N LYS A 82 14.87 -0.34 8.62
CA LYS A 82 15.84 0.75 8.44
C LYS A 82 16.67 1.03 9.70
N LYS A 83 16.04 0.99 10.88
CA LYS A 83 16.70 1.26 12.16
C LYS A 83 17.69 0.18 12.57
N LEU A 84 17.41 -1.07 12.23
CA LEU A 84 18.20 -2.24 12.58
C LEU A 84 19.11 -2.72 11.44
N GLU A 85 19.06 -2.05 10.28
CA GLU A 85 19.83 -2.40 9.07
C GLU A 85 19.60 -3.85 8.62
N LEU A 86 18.34 -4.30 8.68
CA LEU A 86 17.93 -5.66 8.34
C LEU A 86 17.39 -5.77 6.91
N GLY A 87 17.40 -6.98 6.35
CA GLY A 87 16.73 -7.28 5.10
C GLY A 87 15.20 -7.24 5.22
N ARG A 88 14.52 -7.26 4.08
CA ARG A 88 13.05 -7.27 4.01
C ARG A 88 12.53 -8.58 4.60
N ARG A 89 11.68 -8.48 5.63
CA ARG A 89 11.10 -9.61 6.40
C ARG A 89 12.04 -10.30 7.40
N ASP A 90 13.23 -9.76 7.62
CA ASP A 90 14.14 -10.22 8.68
C ASP A 90 13.86 -9.54 10.04
N VAL A 91 12.90 -8.62 10.07
CA VAL A 91 12.50 -7.90 11.29
C VAL A 91 11.71 -8.84 12.19
N PRO A 92 12.14 -9.09 13.44
CA PRO A 92 11.40 -9.96 14.35
C PRO A 92 10.01 -9.39 14.69
N GLU A 93 8.98 -10.24 14.65
CA GLU A 93 7.60 -9.85 14.97
C GLU A 93 7.46 -9.24 16.37
N GLU A 94 8.22 -9.74 17.35
CA GLU A 94 8.25 -9.20 18.70
C GLU A 94 8.65 -7.72 18.72
N LYS A 95 9.61 -7.32 17.88
CA LYS A 95 10.04 -5.91 17.77
C LYS A 95 9.00 -5.04 17.10
N ILE A 96 8.29 -5.58 16.11
CA ILE A 96 7.15 -4.89 15.49
C ILE A 96 6.05 -4.67 16.54
N ARG A 97 5.69 -5.72 17.29
CA ARG A 97 4.72 -5.65 18.38
C ARG A 97 5.12 -4.61 19.43
N GLU A 98 6.36 -4.66 19.94
CA GLU A 98 6.88 -3.69 20.91
C GLU A 98 6.71 -2.24 20.43
N LEU A 99 7.08 -1.96 19.16
CA LEU A 99 6.98 -0.62 18.59
C LEU A 99 5.53 -0.15 18.44
N VAL A 100 4.64 -1.01 17.94
CA VAL A 100 3.22 -0.70 17.79
C VAL A 100 2.58 -0.43 19.15
N LEU A 101 2.83 -1.27 20.16
CA LEU A 101 2.34 -1.07 21.51
C LEU A 101 2.84 0.25 22.10
N ALA A 102 4.11 0.61 21.89
CA ALA A 102 4.65 1.89 22.34
C ALA A 102 3.97 3.10 21.68
N TRP A 103 3.57 3.01 20.41
CA TRP A 103 2.79 4.08 19.76
C TRP A 103 1.36 4.16 20.29
N LEU A 104 0.71 3.01 20.51
CA LEU A 104 -0.64 2.95 21.06
C LEU A 104 -0.68 3.49 22.50
N ASP A 105 0.34 3.20 23.31
CA ASP A 105 0.46 3.75 24.67
C ASP A 105 0.57 5.29 24.66
N ARG A 106 1.39 5.85 23.76
CA ARG A 106 1.47 7.31 23.55
C ARG A 106 0.15 7.92 23.06
N GLY A 107 -0.63 7.15 22.32
CA GLY A 107 -1.96 7.51 21.84
C GLY A 107 -3.09 7.21 22.83
N SER A 108 -2.80 6.75 24.06
CA SER A 108 -3.80 6.26 25.03
C SER A 108 -4.98 7.21 25.25
N GLU A 109 -4.71 8.51 25.35
CA GLU A 109 -5.76 9.53 25.50
C GLU A 109 -6.70 9.64 24.29
N ASP A 110 -6.21 9.33 23.09
CA ASP A 110 -7.03 9.31 21.88
C ASP A 110 -8.07 8.17 21.94
N PHE A 111 -7.83 7.12 22.74
CA PHE A 111 -8.73 5.98 22.88
C PHE A 111 -9.80 6.15 23.97
N PHE A 112 -9.77 7.24 24.75
CA PHE A 112 -10.76 7.48 25.80
C PHE A 112 -12.20 7.43 25.25
N ASN A 113 -13.06 6.58 25.82
CA ASN A 113 -14.43 6.29 25.34
C ASN A 113 -14.54 5.78 23.88
N ARG A 114 -13.45 5.26 23.30
CA ARG A 114 -13.44 4.63 21.98
C ARG A 114 -13.03 3.17 22.16
N PRO A 115 -13.95 2.20 22.04
CA PRO A 115 -13.56 0.79 22.15
C PRO A 115 -12.56 0.48 21.03
N ILE A 116 -11.41 -0.05 21.43
CA ILE A 116 -10.34 -0.56 20.56
C ILE A 116 -9.84 -1.84 21.20
N VAL A 117 -9.81 -2.92 20.42
CA VAL A 117 -9.14 -4.16 20.81
C VAL A 117 -7.70 -4.06 20.32
N ILE A 118 -6.78 -3.80 21.24
CA ILE A 118 -5.37 -3.55 20.92
C ILE A 118 -4.73 -4.74 20.21
N GLU A 119 -5.08 -5.97 20.62
CA GLU A 119 -4.53 -7.18 20.02
C GLU A 119 -4.94 -7.30 18.54
N ASP A 120 -6.20 -7.03 18.17
CA ASP A 120 -6.65 -7.04 16.78
C ASP A 120 -5.89 -6.02 15.90
N VAL A 121 -5.53 -4.86 16.48
CA VAL A 121 -4.72 -3.85 15.79
C VAL A 121 -3.30 -4.36 15.56
N VAL A 122 -2.67 -4.92 16.60
CA VAL A 122 -1.31 -5.48 16.52
C VAL A 122 -1.27 -6.64 15.55
N GLU A 123 -2.24 -7.56 15.63
CA GLU A 123 -2.35 -8.71 14.74
C GLU A 123 -2.53 -8.27 13.27
N ALA A 124 -3.39 -7.29 13.01
CA ALA A 124 -3.56 -6.75 11.67
C ALA A 124 -2.25 -6.15 11.13
N VAL A 125 -1.48 -5.42 11.95
CA VAL A 125 -0.17 -4.88 11.54
C VAL A 125 0.83 -6.00 11.26
N LEU A 126 0.89 -7.05 12.10
CA LEU A 126 1.82 -8.16 11.88
C LEU A 126 1.46 -8.97 10.61
N LYS A 127 0.17 -9.12 10.31
CA LYS A 127 -0.30 -10.03 9.26
C LYS A 127 -0.62 -9.37 7.91
N HIS A 128 -0.52 -8.05 7.77
CA HIS A 128 -0.96 -7.36 6.55
C HIS A 128 -0.18 -7.73 5.26
N ASP A 129 1.08 -8.21 5.37
CA ASP A 129 1.88 -8.71 4.22
C ASP A 129 1.76 -10.25 4.05
N SER A 130 0.84 -10.89 4.79
CA SER A 130 0.63 -12.34 4.79
C SER A 130 -0.72 -12.73 4.17
N LYS A 131 -0.80 -13.96 3.65
CA LYS A 131 -2.07 -14.58 3.24
C LYS A 131 -2.90 -15.11 4.41
N GLU A 132 -2.35 -15.11 5.63
CA GLU A 132 -2.94 -15.72 6.83
C GLU A 132 -3.77 -14.73 7.66
N GLY A 133 -3.71 -13.43 7.35
CA GLY A 133 -4.50 -12.38 8.01
C GLY A 133 -5.91 -12.19 7.46
N GLU A 134 -6.39 -13.09 6.61
CA GLU A 134 -7.58 -12.86 5.79
C GLU A 134 -8.92 -12.98 6.52
N ASP A 135 -8.95 -13.51 7.74
CA ASP A 135 -10.20 -13.73 8.50
C ASP A 135 -10.55 -12.57 9.44
N LEU A 136 -9.59 -11.70 9.79
CA LEU A 136 -9.81 -10.58 10.71
C LEU A 136 -10.31 -9.34 9.94
N PRO A 137 -11.52 -8.79 10.22
CA PRO A 137 -12.05 -7.63 9.51
C PRO A 137 -11.12 -6.40 9.47
N VAL A 138 -10.39 -6.18 10.56
CA VAL A 138 -9.39 -5.10 10.69
C VAL A 138 -8.26 -5.30 9.67
N CYS A 139 -7.76 -6.52 9.54
CA CYS A 139 -6.70 -6.87 8.60
C CYS A 139 -7.18 -6.78 7.15
N ILE A 140 -8.39 -7.27 6.83
CA ILE A 140 -8.98 -7.12 5.49
C ILE A 140 -9.05 -5.64 5.09
N CYS A 141 -9.53 -4.78 5.99
CA CYS A 141 -9.62 -3.34 5.74
C CYS A 141 -8.26 -2.69 5.52
N LEU A 142 -7.26 -3.06 6.32
CA LEU A 142 -5.90 -2.56 6.20
C LEU A 142 -5.27 -2.97 4.86
N VAL A 143 -5.31 -4.26 4.53
CA VAL A 143 -4.72 -4.80 3.29
C VAL A 143 -5.34 -4.14 2.06
N ASP A 144 -6.66 -4.02 2.02
CA ASP A 144 -7.34 -3.36 0.91
C ASP A 144 -7.02 -1.86 0.85
N ALA A 145 -6.91 -1.19 1.99
CA ALA A 145 -6.58 0.23 2.05
C ALA A 145 -5.17 0.51 1.50
N ASP A 146 -4.19 -0.30 1.89
CA ASP A 146 -2.82 -0.18 1.41
C ASP A 146 -2.76 -0.36 -0.11
N LYS A 147 -3.40 -1.41 -0.63
CA LYS A 147 -3.54 -1.64 -2.08
C LYS A 147 -4.22 -0.48 -2.81
N VAL A 148 -5.31 0.06 -2.27
CA VAL A 148 -6.04 1.18 -2.89
C VAL A 148 -5.21 2.47 -2.91
N VAL A 149 -4.42 2.73 -1.87
CA VAL A 149 -3.54 3.90 -1.80
C VAL A 149 -2.33 3.71 -2.72
N ASN A 150 -1.83 2.49 -2.85
CA ASN A 150 -0.76 2.15 -3.78
C ASN A 150 -1.26 2.03 -5.24
N CYS A 151 -2.56 1.93 -5.51
CA CYS A 151 -3.12 1.97 -6.87
C CYS A 151 -3.61 3.39 -7.25
N ARG A 152 -2.68 4.34 -7.26
CA ARG A 152 -2.91 5.76 -7.59
C ARG A 152 -1.77 6.32 -8.45
N PRO A 153 -1.98 7.37 -9.25
CA PRO A 153 -1.01 7.81 -10.27
C PRO A 153 0.42 8.03 -9.74
N GLU A 154 0.59 8.46 -8.50
CA GLU A 154 1.89 8.62 -7.84
C GLU A 154 2.67 7.32 -7.64
N LEU A 155 2.05 6.14 -7.79
CA LEU A 155 2.73 4.85 -7.77
C LEU A 155 3.86 4.81 -8.80
N LEU A 156 3.68 5.39 -9.99
CA LEU A 156 4.74 5.45 -11.01
C LEU A 156 6.03 6.07 -10.45
N LEU A 157 5.91 7.16 -9.69
CA LEU A 157 7.03 7.86 -9.08
C LEU A 157 7.60 7.08 -7.89
N ARG A 158 6.71 6.53 -7.05
CA ARG A 158 7.12 5.79 -5.84
C ARG A 158 7.83 4.47 -6.20
N SER A 159 7.34 3.75 -7.21
CA SER A 159 7.99 2.54 -7.73
C SER A 159 9.35 2.86 -8.35
N ALA A 160 9.46 3.94 -9.13
CA ALA A 160 10.74 4.36 -9.70
C ALA A 160 11.77 4.77 -8.62
N GLN A 161 11.32 5.45 -7.56
CA GLN A 161 12.18 5.80 -6.43
C GLN A 161 12.62 4.57 -5.62
N ASN A 162 11.69 3.62 -5.42
CA ASN A 162 11.97 2.40 -4.65
C ASN A 162 12.92 1.46 -5.41
N TYR A 163 12.70 1.29 -6.71
CA TYR A 163 13.47 0.40 -7.58
C TYR A 163 14.37 1.19 -8.54
N HIS A 164 15.12 2.16 -7.99
CA HIS A 164 16.00 3.04 -8.77
C HIS A 164 17.13 2.32 -9.51
N ASP A 165 17.50 1.11 -9.06
CA ASP A 165 18.50 0.26 -9.71
C ASP A 165 17.92 -0.65 -10.80
N LEU A 166 16.59 -0.73 -10.93
CA LEU A 166 15.94 -1.54 -11.96
C LEU A 166 15.73 -0.71 -13.24
N PRO A 167 15.76 -1.34 -14.43
CA PRO A 167 15.34 -0.66 -15.64
C PRO A 167 13.89 -0.21 -15.50
N VAL A 168 13.58 0.95 -16.08
CA VAL A 168 12.22 1.51 -16.05
C VAL A 168 11.23 0.53 -16.69
N LEU A 169 11.64 -0.07 -17.81
CA LEU A 169 10.80 -0.93 -18.64
C LEU A 169 11.62 -2.13 -19.12
N ASP A 170 10.99 -3.30 -19.18
CA ASP A 170 11.44 -4.43 -19.99
C ASP A 170 10.63 -4.49 -21.32
N PRO A 171 11.18 -4.02 -22.45
CA PRO A 171 10.48 -4.06 -23.73
C PRO A 171 10.49 -5.46 -24.38
N ILE A 172 11.33 -6.40 -23.91
CA ILE A 172 11.36 -7.78 -24.38
C ILE A 172 10.20 -8.54 -23.75
N HIS A 173 10.04 -8.45 -22.42
CA HIS A 173 8.99 -9.13 -21.66
C HIS A 173 7.81 -8.21 -21.33
N TRP A 174 7.35 -7.43 -22.31
CA TRP A 174 6.29 -6.44 -22.11
C TRP A 174 5.03 -6.99 -21.45
N ASP A 175 4.42 -8.02 -22.03
CA ASP A 175 3.14 -8.57 -21.56
C ASP A 175 3.36 -9.51 -20.37
N ARG A 176 4.34 -10.41 -20.44
CA ARG A 176 4.62 -11.39 -19.38
C ARG A 176 6.12 -11.68 -19.29
N ASP A 177 6.65 -11.55 -18.08
CA ASP A 177 7.95 -12.10 -17.69
C ASP A 177 7.66 -13.26 -16.71
N PRO A 178 7.99 -14.51 -17.06
CA PRO A 178 7.73 -15.65 -16.18
C PRO A 178 8.62 -15.68 -14.93
N THR A 179 9.69 -14.88 -14.89
CA THR A 179 10.64 -14.81 -13.78
C THR A 179 10.35 -13.65 -12.82
N ALA A 180 9.62 -12.63 -13.29
CA ALA A 180 9.21 -11.51 -12.46
C ALA A 180 8.15 -11.92 -11.43
N ASN A 181 8.26 -11.36 -10.23
CA ASN A 181 7.27 -11.52 -9.16
C ASN A 181 7.29 -10.28 -8.24
N TYR A 182 6.34 -10.19 -7.31
CA TYR A 182 6.23 -9.02 -6.41
C TYR A 182 7.51 -8.71 -5.60
N ARG A 183 8.39 -9.69 -5.35
CA ARG A 183 9.67 -9.46 -4.65
C ARG A 183 10.81 -9.07 -5.60
N ASP A 184 10.73 -9.52 -6.85
CA ASP A 184 11.72 -9.25 -7.87
C ASP A 184 11.00 -8.89 -9.18
N PRO A 185 10.58 -7.63 -9.34
CA PRO A 185 9.74 -7.22 -10.45
C PRO A 185 10.51 -7.14 -11.77
N LYS A 186 11.86 -7.22 -11.76
CA LYS A 186 12.76 -7.07 -12.93
C LYS A 186 12.76 -5.70 -13.61
N SER A 187 11.66 -4.94 -13.55
CA SER A 187 11.56 -3.56 -14.00
C SER A 187 10.56 -2.76 -13.16
N VAL A 188 10.70 -1.44 -13.17
CA VAL A 188 9.75 -0.53 -12.49
C VAL A 188 8.33 -0.73 -13.02
N MET A 189 8.15 -0.84 -14.34
CA MET A 189 6.82 -1.02 -14.92
C MET A 189 6.16 -2.34 -14.54
N LYS A 190 6.93 -3.41 -14.33
CA LYS A 190 6.38 -4.68 -13.83
C LYS A 190 5.89 -4.57 -12.39
N ASP A 191 6.62 -3.86 -11.53
CA ASP A 191 6.14 -3.55 -10.16
C ASP A 191 4.80 -2.80 -10.21
N VAL A 192 4.69 -1.80 -11.10
CA VAL A 192 3.46 -1.03 -11.29
C VAL A 192 2.32 -1.92 -11.79
N ILE A 193 2.56 -2.80 -12.76
CA ILE A 193 1.54 -3.74 -13.29
C ILE A 193 1.04 -4.67 -12.17
N MET A 194 1.94 -5.33 -11.47
CA MET A 194 1.58 -6.26 -10.38
C MET A 194 0.85 -5.53 -9.25
N SER A 195 1.28 -4.32 -8.91
CA SER A 195 0.70 -3.51 -7.83
C SER A 195 -0.54 -2.71 -8.23
N SER A 196 -1.01 -2.76 -9.48
CA SER A 196 -2.20 -2.01 -9.87
C SER A 196 -3.23 -2.85 -10.61
N LEU A 197 -2.79 -3.67 -11.57
CA LEU A 197 -3.68 -4.48 -12.39
C LEU A 197 -4.06 -5.77 -11.66
N GLU A 198 -3.10 -6.51 -11.09
CA GLU A 198 -3.42 -7.78 -10.41
C GLU A 198 -4.30 -7.56 -9.17
N TRP A 199 -4.18 -6.43 -8.46
CA TRP A 199 -5.06 -6.13 -7.32
C TRP A 199 -6.50 -5.77 -7.74
N ALA A 200 -6.71 -5.38 -9.00
CA ALA A 200 -8.02 -5.03 -9.53
C ALA A 200 -8.71 -6.23 -10.25
N GLU A 201 -7.96 -7.25 -10.64
CA GLU A 201 -8.46 -8.44 -11.32
C GLU A 201 -9.12 -9.41 -10.34
N GLU A 202 -10.41 -9.71 -10.50
CA GLU A 202 -11.15 -10.53 -9.53
C GLU A 202 -10.63 -11.97 -9.41
N GLU A 203 -10.04 -12.51 -10.48
CA GLU A 203 -9.46 -13.85 -10.50
C GLU A 203 -8.07 -13.90 -9.82
N SER A 204 -7.46 -12.75 -9.56
CA SER A 204 -6.16 -12.68 -8.90
C SER A 204 -6.30 -13.06 -7.42
N PRO A 205 -5.41 -13.91 -6.89
CA PRO A 205 -5.36 -14.21 -5.45
C PRO A 205 -4.95 -12.99 -4.62
N PHE A 206 -4.52 -11.89 -5.25
CA PHE A 206 -4.12 -10.65 -4.60
C PHE A 206 -5.17 -9.54 -4.73
N CYS A 207 -6.35 -9.83 -5.27
CA CYS A 207 -7.37 -8.83 -5.50
C CYS A 207 -7.84 -8.15 -4.20
N VAL A 208 -8.31 -6.90 -4.32
CA VAL A 208 -9.00 -6.23 -3.22
C VAL A 208 -10.37 -6.88 -2.97
N LYS A 209 -10.76 -7.00 -1.71
CA LYS A 209 -11.92 -7.83 -1.32
C LYS A 209 -13.19 -7.02 -1.08
N THR A 210 -13.06 -5.85 -0.48
CA THR A 210 -14.15 -5.04 0.04
C THR A 210 -14.81 -4.20 -1.05
N ARG A 211 -16.10 -3.90 -0.85
CA ARG A 211 -16.92 -3.18 -1.84
C ARG A 211 -16.33 -1.81 -2.20
N LEU A 212 -15.94 -1.01 -1.21
CA LEU A 212 -15.34 0.29 -1.45
C LEU A 212 -13.98 0.18 -2.13
N ALA A 213 -13.13 -0.77 -1.73
CA ALA A 213 -11.82 -0.95 -2.36
C ALA A 213 -11.95 -1.34 -3.83
N LYS A 214 -12.82 -2.30 -4.15
CA LYS A 214 -13.14 -2.69 -5.55
C LYS A 214 -13.59 -1.50 -6.39
N LYS A 215 -14.46 -0.65 -5.84
CA LYS A 215 -14.90 0.58 -6.52
C LYS A 215 -13.74 1.54 -6.77
N LEU A 216 -12.92 1.77 -5.74
CA LEU A 216 -11.86 2.78 -5.77
C LEU A 216 -10.63 2.37 -6.57
N ILE A 217 -10.30 1.08 -6.61
CA ILE A 217 -9.20 0.56 -7.43
C ILE A 217 -9.57 0.53 -8.91
N ASN A 218 -10.85 0.36 -9.23
CA ASN A 218 -11.37 0.39 -10.60
C ASN A 218 -11.84 1.78 -11.05
N ASP A 219 -11.46 2.84 -10.33
CA ASP A 219 -11.72 4.20 -10.76
C ASP A 219 -11.09 4.46 -12.13
N SER A 220 -11.88 4.96 -13.08
CA SER A 220 -11.49 5.09 -14.49
C SER A 220 -10.40 6.13 -14.75
N GLU A 221 -10.24 7.10 -13.84
CA GLU A 221 -9.31 8.22 -14.01
C GLU A 221 -8.01 8.02 -13.23
N ILE A 222 -8.10 7.43 -12.04
CA ILE A 222 -6.99 7.39 -11.08
C ILE A 222 -6.72 6.00 -10.48
N GLY A 223 -7.39 4.94 -10.95
CA GLY A 223 -7.20 3.55 -10.52
C GLY A 223 -6.45 2.68 -11.54
N ALA A 224 -6.63 1.36 -11.49
CA ALA A 224 -6.06 0.39 -12.42
C ALA A 224 -6.28 0.75 -13.93
N PRO A 225 -7.45 1.26 -14.36
CA PRO A 225 -7.65 1.71 -15.74
C PRO A 225 -6.70 2.84 -16.19
N PHE A 226 -6.24 3.70 -15.29
CA PHE A 226 -5.23 4.72 -15.61
C PHE A 226 -3.91 4.06 -16.04
N PHE A 227 -3.44 3.08 -15.26
CA PHE A 227 -2.20 2.36 -15.57
C PHE A 227 -2.29 1.57 -16.87
N ARG A 228 -3.44 0.93 -17.13
CA ARG A 228 -3.69 0.27 -18.41
C ARG A 228 -3.59 1.25 -19.58
N ARG A 229 -4.19 2.45 -19.45
CA ARG A 229 -4.09 3.50 -20.48
C ARG A 229 -2.66 4.00 -20.65
N TYR A 230 -1.94 4.22 -19.57
CA TYR A 230 -0.55 4.65 -19.59
C TYR A 230 0.35 3.63 -20.32
N LEU A 231 0.19 2.34 -20.02
CA LEU A 231 0.88 1.24 -20.69
C LEU A 231 0.59 1.21 -22.19
N GLU A 232 -0.69 1.34 -22.59
CA GLU A 232 -1.04 1.37 -24.01
C GLU A 232 -0.43 2.57 -24.76
N LEU A 233 -0.37 3.75 -24.11
CA LEU A 233 0.30 4.92 -24.69
C LEU A 233 1.80 4.70 -24.84
N LEU A 234 2.45 4.14 -23.82
CA LEU A 234 3.87 3.80 -23.86
C LEU A 234 4.17 2.77 -24.96
N LYS A 235 3.36 1.71 -25.06
CA LYS A 235 3.43 0.69 -26.12
C LYS A 235 3.30 1.31 -27.50
N LYS A 236 2.37 2.27 -27.67
CA LYS A 236 2.18 2.98 -28.93
C LYS A 236 3.38 3.85 -29.28
N SER A 237 3.99 4.55 -28.32
CA SER A 237 5.22 5.34 -28.56
C SER A 237 6.35 4.45 -29.08
N LEU A 238 6.62 3.34 -28.38
CA LEU A 238 7.67 2.41 -28.79
C LEU A 238 7.42 1.79 -30.17
N LYS A 239 6.16 1.49 -30.51
CA LYS A 239 5.79 1.04 -31.87
C LYS A 239 6.12 2.09 -32.94
N MET A 240 5.86 3.38 -32.66
CA MET A 240 6.17 4.47 -33.61
C MET A 240 7.67 4.62 -33.84
N GLU A 241 8.49 4.25 -32.85
CA GLU A 241 9.95 4.28 -32.91
C GLU A 241 10.55 2.96 -33.45
N GLY A 242 9.73 1.95 -33.74
CA GLY A 242 10.21 0.63 -34.18
C GLY A 242 10.83 -0.21 -33.05
N LEU A 243 10.57 0.13 -31.79
CA LEU A 243 11.14 -0.53 -30.60
C LEU A 243 10.18 -1.53 -29.93
N TYR A 244 9.00 -1.77 -30.52
CA TYR A 244 8.06 -2.79 -30.03
C TYR A 244 7.41 -3.60 -31.17
N PRO A 245 7.50 -4.96 -31.16
CA PRO A 245 8.31 -5.75 -30.23
C PRO A 245 9.80 -5.38 -30.36
N TRP A 246 10.60 -5.62 -29.32
CA TRP A 246 12.03 -5.28 -29.35
C TRP A 246 12.72 -5.92 -30.56
N PRO A 247 13.46 -5.16 -31.39
CA PRO A 247 14.12 -5.71 -32.58
C PRO A 247 15.15 -6.78 -32.24
N ALA A 248 15.12 -7.91 -32.97
CA ALA A 248 15.99 -9.06 -32.70
C ALA A 248 17.47 -8.83 -33.08
N ASP A 249 17.73 -7.83 -33.92
CA ASP A 249 19.06 -7.40 -34.35
C ASP A 249 19.70 -6.38 -33.41
N LEU A 250 18.95 -5.84 -32.45
CA LEU A 250 19.46 -4.95 -31.42
C LEU A 250 19.91 -5.73 -30.17
N PRO A 251 20.95 -5.24 -29.45
CA PRO A 251 21.32 -5.81 -28.16
C PRO A 251 20.17 -5.70 -27.16
N SER A 252 20.17 -6.58 -26.15
CA SER A 252 19.20 -6.50 -25.06
C SER A 252 19.32 -5.14 -24.35
N PRO A 253 18.21 -4.44 -24.09
CA PRO A 253 18.19 -3.22 -23.28
C PRO A 253 18.19 -3.53 -21.78
N MET A 254 18.06 -4.81 -21.41
CA MET A 254 18.03 -5.25 -20.02
C MET A 254 19.46 -5.50 -19.52
N PRO A 255 19.75 -5.16 -18.25
CA PRO A 255 21.04 -5.49 -17.65
C PRO A 255 21.24 -7.03 -17.66
N PRO A 256 22.49 -7.50 -17.77
CA PRO A 256 22.78 -8.93 -17.65
C PRO A 256 22.28 -9.44 -16.29
N GLU A 257 21.65 -10.61 -16.30
CA GLU A 257 21.16 -11.23 -15.06
C GLU A 257 22.32 -11.34 -14.05
N LYS A 258 22.15 -10.75 -12.87
CA LYS A 258 23.07 -11.00 -11.77
C LYS A 258 22.95 -12.49 -11.42
N PRO A 259 24.06 -13.22 -11.27
CA PRO A 259 23.99 -14.60 -10.81
C PRO A 259 23.22 -14.64 -9.49
N SER A 260 22.24 -15.54 -9.41
CA SER A 260 21.44 -15.75 -8.21
C SER A 260 22.39 -16.03 -7.04
N VAL A 261 22.40 -15.13 -6.06
CA VAL A 261 23.02 -15.40 -4.76
C VAL A 261 22.14 -16.47 -4.12
N VAL A 262 22.64 -17.70 -4.08
CA VAL A 262 22.03 -18.87 -3.44
C VAL A 262 21.97 -18.66 -1.93
#